data_AF-A0A3M1GMP3-F1
#
_entry.id   AF-A0A3M1GMP3-F1
#
_cell.length_a   1.000
_cell.length_b   1.000
_cell.length_c   1.000
_cell.angle_alpha   90.00
_cell.angle_beta   90.00
_cell.angle_gamma   90.00
#
_symmetry.space_group_name_H-M   'P 1'
#
loop_
_entity.id
_entity.type
_entity.pdbx_description
1 polymer ?
#
loop_
_entity_poly.entity_id
_entity_poly.type
_entity_poly.pdbx_seq_one_letter_code
_entity_poly.pdbx_strand_id
1 'polypeptide(L)'
;MHLTLLRDLYNENPVARAFLDHAASRAYNQRETKTDRALAILRPTIPDISRGDIVRLFRELETAGCGRYIVGRHQHPSRFAWDYPMRDIGQIASRDREPDEDDETACFATSTAPDIDTTDATARATDEDDPEDLLRSHAFPLRSDLELTLSLPRDLTRDEAVRLAFFVRSLAVSE
;
A
#
# COMPACT_ATOMS: atom_id res chain seq x y z
N MET A 1 2.22 -9.61 -14.62
CA MET A 1 2.96 -8.32 -14.61
C MET A 1 4.22 -8.46 -15.44
N HIS A 2 4.49 -7.51 -16.33
CA HIS A 2 5.69 -7.45 -17.19
C HIS A 2 6.71 -6.48 -16.57
N LEU A 3 7.74 -7.04 -15.95
CA LEU A 3 8.72 -6.27 -15.16
C LEU A 3 9.56 -5.30 -15.99
N THR A 4 9.94 -5.69 -17.22
CA THR A 4 10.69 -4.82 -18.15
C THR A 4 9.88 -3.58 -18.50
N LEU A 5 8.64 -3.75 -18.96
CA LEU A 5 7.75 -2.63 -19.29
C LEU A 5 7.48 -1.70 -18.10
N LEU A 6 7.31 -2.26 -16.89
CA LEU A 6 7.11 -1.46 -15.68
C LEU A 6 8.35 -0.60 -15.35
N ARG A 7 9.55 -1.16 -15.51
CA ARG A 7 10.81 -0.45 -15.28
C ARG A 7 11.09 0.59 -16.37
N ASP A 8 10.84 0.25 -17.63
CA ASP A 8 10.97 1.20 -18.74
C ASP A 8 10.02 2.38 -18.52
N LEU A 9 8.77 2.12 -18.12
CA LEU A 9 7.80 3.14 -17.76
C LEU A 9 8.28 4.03 -16.61
N TYR A 10 8.90 3.45 -15.57
CA TYR A 10 9.47 4.18 -14.44
C TYR A 10 10.62 5.11 -14.87
N ASN A 11 11.47 4.66 -15.79
CA ASN A 11 12.64 5.41 -16.24
C ASN A 11 12.31 6.50 -17.28
N GLU A 12 11.40 6.22 -18.20
CA GLU A 12 11.09 7.10 -19.33
C GLU A 12 10.07 8.19 -18.96
N ASN A 13 9.08 7.87 -18.11
CA ASN A 13 7.96 8.75 -17.84
C ASN A 13 8.08 9.39 -16.44
N PRO A 14 8.28 10.72 -16.34
CA PRO A 14 8.44 11.39 -15.05
C PRO A 14 7.16 11.33 -14.19
N VAL A 15 5.98 11.22 -14.82
CA VAL A 15 4.70 11.07 -14.13
C VAL A 15 4.60 9.68 -13.50
N ALA A 16 5.05 8.65 -14.21
CA ALA A 16 5.07 7.28 -13.70
C ALA A 16 6.05 7.14 -12.54
N ARG A 17 7.26 7.70 -12.69
CA ARG A 17 8.26 7.76 -11.62
C ARG A 17 7.70 8.37 -10.35
N ALA A 18 7.18 9.61 -10.43
CA ALA A 18 6.63 10.30 -9.27
C ALA A 18 5.47 9.53 -8.61
N PHE A 19 4.63 8.86 -9.41
CA PHE A 19 3.53 8.06 -8.91
C PHE A 19 3.98 6.78 -8.22
N LEU A 20 4.94 6.06 -8.81
CA LEU A 20 5.49 4.81 -8.29
C LEU A 20 6.37 5.04 -7.06
N ASP A 21 7.12 6.15 -7.02
CA ASP A 21 7.85 6.59 -5.82
C ASP A 21 6.87 6.88 -4.68
N HIS A 22 5.79 7.61 -4.98
CA HIS A 22 4.74 7.83 -3.99
C HIS A 22 4.15 6.50 -3.53
N ALA A 23 3.85 5.58 -4.45
CA ALA A 23 3.34 4.25 -4.14
C ALA A 23 4.28 3.44 -3.23
N ALA A 24 5.59 3.47 -3.50
CA ALA A 24 6.61 2.78 -2.72
C ALA A 24 6.73 3.31 -1.28
N SER A 25 6.53 4.62 -1.09
CA SER A 25 6.57 5.28 0.23
C SER A 25 5.33 5.01 1.10
N ARG A 26 4.28 4.38 0.57
CA ARG A 26 3.04 4.14 1.32
C ARG A 26 3.20 2.98 2.31
N ALA A 27 2.73 3.18 3.53
CA ALA A 27 2.64 2.09 4.53
C ALA A 27 1.54 1.06 4.19
N TYR A 28 0.42 1.51 3.60
CA TYR A 28 -0.75 0.66 3.33
C TYR A 28 -1.08 0.54 1.85
N ASN A 29 -1.41 -0.68 1.45
CA ASN A 29 -1.83 -1.02 0.09
C ASN A 29 -3.27 -0.59 -0.18
N GLN A 30 -3.51 -0.05 -1.37
CA GLN A 30 -4.84 0.27 -1.87
C GLN A 30 -5.22 -0.76 -2.93
N ARG A 31 -6.45 -1.28 -2.85
CA ARG A 31 -7.02 -2.17 -3.89
C ARG A 31 -7.46 -1.42 -5.13
N GLU A 32 -7.79 -0.13 -4.98
CA GLU A 32 -8.18 0.74 -6.09
C GLU A 32 -7.58 2.13 -5.91
N THR A 33 -7.25 2.81 -7.00
CA THR A 33 -6.82 4.20 -7.00
C THR A 33 -7.63 5.01 -8.01
N LYS A 34 -8.36 6.02 -7.51
CA LYS A 34 -9.16 6.91 -8.35
C LYS A 34 -8.26 7.88 -9.12
N THR A 35 -8.63 8.18 -10.37
CA THR A 35 -7.89 9.13 -11.24
C THR A 35 -7.71 10.48 -10.56
N ASP A 36 -8.75 11.02 -9.95
CA ASP A 36 -8.70 12.35 -9.32
C ASP A 36 -7.81 12.36 -8.06
N ARG A 37 -7.68 11.21 -7.38
CA ARG A 37 -6.77 11.08 -6.23
C ARG A 37 -5.32 11.00 -6.68
N ALA A 38 -5.03 10.23 -7.73
CA ALA A 38 -3.69 10.21 -8.32
C ALA A 38 -3.27 11.60 -8.80
N LEU A 39 -4.19 12.34 -9.42
CA LEU A 39 -3.96 13.73 -9.82
C LEU A 39 -3.64 14.63 -8.61
N ALA A 40 -4.43 14.53 -7.53
CA ALA A 40 -4.21 15.33 -6.32
C ALA A 40 -2.87 15.02 -5.63
N ILE A 41 -2.45 13.75 -5.65
CA ILE A 41 -1.17 13.30 -5.08
C ILE A 41 0.03 13.84 -5.86
N LEU A 42 -0.09 13.92 -7.19
CA LEU A 42 1.03 14.28 -8.07
C LEU A 42 1.16 15.79 -8.30
N ARG A 43 0.10 16.57 -8.08
CA ARG A 43 0.13 18.04 -8.23
C ARG A 43 1.27 18.75 -7.48
N PRO A 44 1.62 18.38 -6.23
CA PRO A 44 2.74 19.00 -5.52
C PRO A 44 4.10 18.77 -6.20
N THR A 45 4.28 17.63 -6.87
CA THR A 45 5.53 17.26 -7.56
C THR A 45 5.55 17.76 -9.00
N ILE A 46 4.40 17.75 -9.68
CA ILE A 46 4.24 18.13 -11.08
C ILE A 46 3.03 19.09 -11.18
N PRO A 47 3.25 20.41 -11.14
CA PRO A 47 2.17 21.39 -11.00
C PRO A 47 1.21 21.43 -12.20
N ASP A 48 1.68 21.14 -13.41
CA ASP A 48 0.89 21.19 -14.65
C ASP A 48 0.33 19.82 -15.10
N ILE A 49 0.20 18.87 -14.17
CA ILE A 49 -0.30 17.54 -14.51
C ILE A 49 -1.79 17.54 -14.89
N SER A 50 -2.11 17.00 -16.06
CA SER A 50 -3.49 16.91 -16.55
C SER A 50 -4.14 15.58 -16.17
N ARG A 51 -5.47 15.53 -16.18
CA ARG A 51 -6.22 14.27 -16.05
C ARG A 51 -5.88 13.29 -17.17
N GLY A 52 -5.55 13.80 -18.37
CA GLY A 52 -5.13 12.98 -19.51
C GLY A 52 -3.85 12.22 -19.24
N ASP A 53 -2.89 12.84 -18.56
CA ASP A 53 -1.61 12.20 -18.21
C ASP A 53 -1.80 11.05 -17.22
N ILE A 54 -2.71 11.21 -16.25
CA ILE A 54 -3.06 10.13 -15.31
C ILE A 54 -3.75 8.97 -16.04
N VAL A 55 -4.64 9.27 -16.98
CA VAL A 55 -5.30 8.23 -17.79
C VAL A 55 -4.28 7.49 -18.64
N ARG A 56 -3.31 8.20 -19.23
CA ARG A 56 -2.21 7.59 -19.98
C ARG A 56 -1.37 6.68 -19.08
N LEU A 57 -0.93 7.18 -17.92
CA LEU A 57 -0.20 6.41 -16.92
C LEU A 57 -0.94 5.11 -16.54
N PHE A 58 -2.23 5.20 -16.24
CA PHE A 58 -3.01 4.02 -15.83
C PHE A 58 -3.17 2.99 -16.95
N ARG A 59 -3.23 3.42 -18.22
CA ARG A 59 -3.23 2.49 -19.36
C ARG A 59 -1.87 1.84 -19.58
N GLU A 60 -0.79 2.58 -19.36
CA GLU A 60 0.57 2.06 -19.43
C GLU A 60 0.81 1.02 -18.32
N LEU A 61 0.35 1.28 -17.09
CA LEU A 61 0.37 0.31 -15.98
C LEU A 61 -0.50 -0.91 -16.23
N GLU A 62 -1.65 -0.75 -16.89
CA GLU A 62 -2.49 -1.87 -17.33
C GLU A 62 -1.77 -2.73 -18.37
N THR A 63 -1.06 -2.10 -19.31
CA THR A 63 -0.24 -2.79 -20.32
C THR A 63 0.93 -3.54 -19.68
N ALA A 64 1.53 -2.98 -18.64
CA ALA A 64 2.52 -3.67 -17.80
C ALA A 64 1.89 -4.79 -16.93
N GLY A 65 0.58 -4.97 -16.96
CA GLY A 65 -0.11 -6.03 -16.22
C GLY A 65 -0.06 -5.84 -14.71
N CYS A 66 -0.06 -4.59 -14.23
CA CYS A 66 -0.13 -4.23 -12.81
C CYS A 66 -1.56 -4.20 -12.26
N GLY A 67 -2.56 -4.21 -13.15
CA GLY A 67 -3.97 -4.10 -12.83
C GLY A 67 -4.79 -3.69 -14.04
N ARG A 68 -5.99 -3.15 -13.78
CA ARG A 68 -6.96 -2.78 -14.82
C ARG A 68 -7.46 -1.36 -14.65
N TYR A 69 -7.52 -0.61 -15.75
CA TYR A 69 -8.12 0.72 -15.73
C TYR A 69 -9.62 0.65 -16.02
N ILE A 70 -10.43 1.02 -15.03
CA ILE A 70 -11.89 1.02 -15.10
C ILE A 70 -12.37 2.44 -15.40
N VAL A 71 -12.88 2.65 -16.61
CA VAL A 71 -13.49 3.92 -17.02
C VAL A 71 -14.81 4.10 -16.28
N GLY A 72 -14.91 5.19 -15.53
CA GLY A 72 -16.10 5.54 -14.78
C GLY A 72 -17.25 6.03 -15.66
N ARG A 73 -18.50 5.87 -15.19
CA ARG A 73 -19.71 6.43 -15.81
C ARG A 73 -20.60 7.06 -14.75
N HIS A 74 -21.26 8.16 -15.08
CA HIS A 74 -22.15 8.93 -14.19
C HIS A 74 -21.49 9.22 -12.83
N GLN A 75 -21.88 8.48 -11.79
CA GLN A 75 -21.46 8.68 -10.40
C GLN A 75 -20.25 7.82 -10.00
N HIS A 76 -19.86 6.86 -10.83
CA HIS A 76 -18.68 6.03 -10.54
C HIS A 76 -17.43 6.70 -11.12
N PRO A 77 -16.47 7.15 -10.29
CA PRO A 77 -15.25 7.76 -10.77
C PRO A 77 -14.40 6.73 -11.53
N SER A 78 -13.61 7.25 -12.46
CA SER A 78 -12.60 6.44 -13.14
C SER A 78 -11.50 6.05 -12.16
N ARG A 79 -11.04 4.81 -12.23
CA ARG A 79 -10.14 4.25 -11.23
C ARG A 79 -9.31 3.12 -11.82
N PHE A 80 -8.15 2.90 -11.22
CA PHE A 80 -7.31 1.74 -11.45
C PHE A 80 -7.57 0.71 -10.36
N ALA A 81 -7.90 -0.52 -10.74
CA ALA A 81 -8.00 -1.65 -9.83
C ALA A 81 -6.69 -2.41 -9.87
N TRP A 82 -6.06 -2.58 -8.70
CA TRP A 82 -4.75 -3.20 -8.58
C TRP A 82 -4.87 -4.72 -8.45
N ASP A 83 -4.14 -5.46 -9.28
CA ASP A 83 -4.04 -6.93 -9.16
C ASP A 83 -2.96 -7.35 -8.15
N TYR A 84 -1.97 -6.48 -7.93
CA TYR A 84 -0.88 -6.67 -6.97
C TYR A 84 -0.84 -5.54 -5.95
N PRO A 85 -0.22 -5.72 -4.77
CA PRO A 85 -0.11 -4.65 -3.79
C PRO A 85 0.60 -3.42 -4.36
N MET A 86 -0.07 -2.26 -4.30
CA MET A 86 0.42 -1.00 -4.88
C MET A 86 1.83 -0.62 -4.40
N ARG A 87 2.15 -0.90 -3.13
CA ARG A 87 3.47 -0.63 -2.54
C ARG A 87 4.56 -1.46 -3.22
N ASP A 88 4.30 -2.76 -3.38
CA ASP A 88 5.26 -3.71 -3.93
C ASP A 88 5.58 -3.35 -5.39
N ILE A 89 4.58 -2.94 -6.17
CA ILE A 89 4.78 -2.47 -7.56
C ILE A 89 5.72 -1.25 -7.59
N GLY A 90 5.51 -0.29 -6.68
CA GLY A 90 6.38 0.88 -6.55
C GLY A 90 7.82 0.48 -6.21
N GLN A 91 8.00 -0.40 -5.23
CA GLN A 91 9.32 -0.88 -4.80
C GLN A 91 10.03 -1.71 -5.88
N ILE A 92 9.30 -2.55 -6.61
CA ILE A 92 9.85 -3.37 -7.70
C ILE A 92 10.28 -2.48 -8.88
N ALA A 93 9.52 -1.41 -9.15
CA ALA A 93 9.85 -0.45 -10.20
C ALA A 93 11.08 0.41 -9.83
N SER A 94 11.22 0.80 -8.57
CA SER A 94 12.32 1.63 -8.08
C SER A 94 13.62 0.88 -7.84
N ARG A 95 13.59 -0.46 -7.74
CA ARG A 95 14.80 -1.27 -7.64
C ARG A 95 15.56 -1.16 -8.96
N ASP A 96 16.72 -0.53 -8.89
CA ASP A 96 17.67 -0.50 -9.99
C ASP A 96 17.89 -1.91 -10.54
N ARG A 97 18.06 -1.98 -11.85
CA ARG A 97 18.43 -3.19 -12.57
C ARG A 97 19.78 -3.66 -12.03
N GLU A 98 19.79 -4.59 -11.08
CA GLU A 98 20.86 -5.59 -11.07
C GLU A 98 20.77 -6.28 -12.44
N PRO A 99 21.82 -6.20 -13.28
CA PRO A 99 21.85 -6.94 -14.53
C PRO A 99 22.09 -8.40 -14.16
N ASP A 100 21.06 -9.08 -13.66
CA ASP A 100 21.12 -10.53 -13.51
C ASP A 100 20.95 -11.13 -14.90
N GLU A 101 22.07 -11.69 -15.35
CA GLU A 101 22.15 -12.76 -16.30
C GLU A 101 21.08 -13.82 -15.95
N ASP A 102 20.41 -14.30 -16.99
CA ASP A 102 19.52 -15.45 -17.02
C ASP A 102 18.03 -15.22 -16.67
N ASP A 103 17.24 -15.18 -17.75
CA ASP A 103 15.91 -15.78 -17.84
C ASP A 103 15.81 -16.99 -16.91
N GLU A 104 14.84 -17.01 -15.99
CA GLU A 104 13.79 -18.02 -15.98
C GLU A 104 12.70 -17.68 -14.94
N THR A 105 11.53 -18.22 -15.22
CA THR A 105 10.23 -17.97 -14.63
C THR A 105 10.18 -18.20 -13.12
N ALA A 106 9.79 -17.18 -12.33
CA ALA A 106 9.38 -17.38 -10.94
C ALA A 106 7.90 -17.03 -10.75
N CYS A 107 7.06 -18.05 -10.95
CA CYS A 107 5.75 -18.20 -10.33
C CYS A 107 5.92 -18.12 -8.80
N PHE A 108 5.23 -17.19 -8.12
CA PHE A 108 5.12 -17.25 -6.66
C PHE A 108 3.71 -17.72 -6.28
N ALA A 109 3.58 -19.05 -6.19
CA ALA A 109 2.48 -19.70 -5.50
C ALA A 109 2.90 -19.97 -4.04
N THR A 110 2.06 -19.51 -3.12
CA THR A 110 1.70 -20.09 -1.82
C THR A 110 2.76 -20.81 -0.96
N SER A 111 2.98 -20.20 0.22
CA SER A 111 3.02 -20.79 1.57
C SER A 111 3.64 -22.17 1.79
N THR A 112 4.68 -22.26 2.62
CA THR A 112 4.88 -23.28 3.68
C THR A 112 6.03 -22.85 4.59
N ALA A 113 5.79 -22.76 5.90
CA ALA A 113 6.80 -22.60 6.96
C ALA A 113 7.69 -23.87 7.07
N PRO A 114 8.90 -23.78 7.64
CA PRO A 114 9.04 -24.22 9.03
C PRO A 114 10.09 -23.48 9.89
N ASP A 115 9.69 -23.27 11.14
CA ASP A 115 10.39 -23.41 12.44
C ASP A 115 11.92 -23.70 12.58
N ILE A 116 12.53 -22.89 13.49
CA ILE A 116 13.58 -23.16 14.51
C ILE A 116 15.03 -22.62 14.30
N ASP A 117 15.29 -21.51 15.04
CA ASP A 117 16.33 -21.24 16.06
C ASP A 117 17.83 -21.46 15.79
N THR A 118 18.62 -20.37 15.80
CA THR A 118 19.74 -20.16 16.75
C THR A 118 20.47 -18.82 16.46
N THR A 119 20.71 -18.12 17.55
CA THR A 119 21.33 -16.82 17.82
C THR A 119 22.77 -16.68 17.31
N ASP A 120 23.18 -15.49 16.82
CA ASP A 120 24.27 -14.66 17.39
C ASP A 120 24.48 -13.34 16.59
N ALA A 121 24.92 -12.32 17.32
CA ALA A 121 24.82 -10.90 17.06
C ALA A 121 25.78 -10.32 16.01
N THR A 122 25.37 -9.20 15.38
CA THR A 122 26.20 -7.98 15.25
C THR A 122 25.31 -6.77 14.95
N ALA A 123 25.25 -5.84 15.90
CA ALA A 123 24.50 -4.59 15.84
C ALA A 123 24.99 -3.65 14.71
N ARG A 124 24.06 -3.13 13.92
CA ARG A 124 24.14 -1.81 13.27
C ARG A 124 22.80 -1.12 13.42
N ALA A 125 22.78 -0.04 14.19
CA ALA A 125 21.62 0.80 14.40
C ALA A 125 21.23 1.54 13.10
N THR A 126 20.05 1.23 12.61
CA THR A 126 19.15 2.13 11.89
C THR A 126 17.77 1.81 12.44
N ASP A 127 17.04 2.82 12.93
CA ASP A 127 15.75 2.69 13.60
C ASP A 127 14.76 1.88 12.75
N GLU A 128 14.67 0.59 13.04
CA GLU A 128 13.68 -0.34 12.56
C GLU A 128 12.44 -0.12 13.45
N ASP A 129 11.45 0.64 12.94
CA ASP A 129 10.12 0.63 13.53
C ASP A 129 9.55 -0.80 13.38
N ASP A 130 9.78 -1.61 14.40
CA ASP A 130 9.19 -2.94 14.56
C ASP A 130 7.65 -2.79 14.39
N PRO A 131 7.00 -3.53 13.49
CA PRO A 131 5.56 -3.42 13.29
C PRO A 131 4.75 -3.67 14.57
N GLU A 132 5.32 -4.35 15.56
CA GLU A 132 4.73 -4.51 16.89
C GLU A 132 4.79 -3.22 17.73
N ASP A 133 5.78 -2.36 17.50
CA ASP A 133 5.94 -1.10 18.23
C ASP A 133 4.88 -0.05 17.82
N LEU A 134 4.32 -0.14 16.61
CA LEU A 134 3.28 0.76 16.10
C LEU A 134 1.88 0.46 16.63
N LEU A 135 1.66 -0.69 17.28
CA LEU A 135 0.37 -1.09 17.84
C LEU A 135 0.42 -1.02 19.37
N ARG A 136 -0.52 -0.29 19.98
CA ARG A 136 -0.72 -0.27 21.43
C ARG A 136 -1.93 -1.11 21.81
N SER A 137 -1.73 -2.05 22.72
CA SER A 137 -2.80 -2.87 23.29
C SER A 137 -3.52 -2.11 24.41
N HIS A 138 -4.83 -2.01 24.30
CA HIS A 138 -5.72 -1.34 25.23
C HIS A 138 -6.79 -2.33 25.71
N ALA A 139 -6.80 -2.61 27.00
CA ALA A 139 -7.85 -3.40 27.64
C ALA A 139 -9.05 -2.50 27.99
N PHE A 140 -10.24 -2.93 27.59
CA PHE A 140 -11.51 -2.29 27.90
C PHE A 140 -12.46 -3.30 28.54
N PRO A 141 -12.81 -3.13 29.82
CA PRO A 141 -13.82 -3.97 30.46
C PRO A 141 -15.20 -3.56 29.96
N LEU A 142 -15.89 -4.46 29.25
CA LEU A 142 -17.25 -4.23 28.77
C LEU A 142 -18.29 -4.64 29.83
N ARG A 143 -18.01 -5.72 30.56
CA ARG A 143 -18.84 -6.26 31.66
C ARG A 143 -17.93 -6.90 32.71
N SER A 144 -18.52 -7.30 33.85
CA SER A 144 -17.80 -7.99 34.93
C SER A 144 -17.20 -9.35 34.51
N ASP A 145 -17.70 -9.94 33.44
CA ASP A 145 -17.27 -11.23 32.88
C ASP A 145 -16.60 -11.13 31.50
N LEU A 146 -16.49 -9.92 30.93
CA LEU A 146 -15.99 -9.73 29.57
C LEU A 146 -15.03 -8.54 29.45
N GLU A 147 -13.76 -8.86 29.24
CA GLU A 147 -12.68 -7.92 28.95
C GLU A 147 -12.29 -8.00 27.47
N LEU A 148 -12.28 -6.84 26.80
CA LEU A 148 -11.96 -6.74 25.39
C LEU A 148 -10.60 -6.06 25.23
N THR A 149 -9.65 -6.77 24.62
CA THR A 149 -8.33 -6.21 24.30
C THR A 149 -8.32 -5.74 22.85
N LEU A 150 -8.08 -4.45 22.63
CA LEU A 150 -7.94 -3.81 21.32
C LEU A 150 -6.48 -3.48 21.05
N SER A 151 -5.93 -3.92 19.93
CA SER A 151 -4.63 -3.46 19.43
C SER A 151 -4.84 -2.32 18.44
N LEU A 152 -4.46 -1.10 18.83
CA LEU A 152 -4.72 0.13 18.07
C LEU A 152 -3.40 0.74 17.54
N PRO A 153 -3.39 1.29 16.31
CA PRO A 153 -2.23 2.03 15.80
C PRO A 153 -1.88 3.24 16.66
N ARG A 154 -0.58 3.55 16.80
CA ARG A 154 -0.08 4.77 17.47
C ARG A 154 -0.59 6.05 16.81
N ASP A 155 -0.75 6.03 15.48
CA ASP A 155 -1.14 7.19 14.69
C ASP A 155 -2.65 7.24 14.36
N LEU A 156 -3.49 6.99 15.37
CA LEU A 156 -4.93 7.06 15.19
C LEU A 156 -5.37 8.51 14.92
N THR A 157 -5.98 8.76 13.76
CA THR A 157 -6.50 10.11 13.46
C THR A 157 -7.72 10.43 14.33
N ARG A 158 -8.04 11.71 14.52
CA ARG A 158 -9.19 12.14 15.34
C ARG A 158 -10.51 11.50 14.87
N ASP A 159 -10.74 11.43 13.56
CA ASP A 159 -11.98 10.88 13.01
C ASP A 159 -12.08 9.36 13.23
N GLU A 160 -10.95 8.66 13.13
CA GLU A 160 -10.86 7.23 13.45
C GLU A 160 -11.11 6.96 14.93
N ALA A 161 -10.50 7.76 15.81
CA ALA A 161 -10.71 7.70 17.25
C ALA A 161 -12.18 7.89 17.63
N VAL A 162 -12.85 8.86 17.01
CA VAL A 162 -14.28 9.13 17.25
C VAL A 162 -15.13 7.96 16.77
N ARG A 163 -14.90 7.42 15.57
CA ARG A 163 -15.65 6.26 15.06
C ARG A 163 -15.46 5.02 15.93
N LEU A 164 -14.22 4.74 16.34
CA LEU A 164 -13.91 3.62 17.24
C LEU A 164 -14.61 3.79 18.59
N ALA A 165 -14.59 4.99 19.17
CA ALA A 165 -15.26 5.27 20.42
C ALA A 165 -16.78 5.04 20.33
N PHE A 166 -17.43 5.45 19.24
CA PHE A 166 -18.84 5.16 19.00
C PHE A 166 -19.11 3.65 18.89
N PHE A 167 -18.26 2.93 18.17
CA PHE A 167 -18.38 1.48 18.05
C PHE A 167 -18.25 0.77 19.40
N VAL A 168 -17.20 1.05 20.17
CA VAL A 168 -16.98 0.45 21.50
C VAL A 168 -18.13 0.79 22.46
N ARG A 169 -18.65 2.02 22.42
CA ARG A 169 -19.83 2.40 23.19
C ARG A 169 -21.10 1.64 22.79
N SER A 170 -21.24 1.28 21.51
CA SER A 170 -22.37 0.46 21.05
C SER A 170 -22.28 -1.01 21.48
N LEU A 171 -21.06 -1.50 21.74
CA LEU A 171 -20.84 -2.85 22.29
C LEU A 171 -21.12 -2.93 23.79
N ALA A 172 -21.02 -1.80 24.51
CA ALA A 172 -21.42 -1.70 25.90
C ALA A 172 -22.94 -1.74 26.00
N VAL A 173 -23.51 -2.95 26.00
CA VAL A 173 -24.91 -3.17 26.34
C VAL A 173 -25.05 -2.93 27.85
N SER A 174 -25.61 -1.78 28.20
CA SER A 174 -26.14 -1.50 29.54
C SER A 174 -27.11 -2.62 29.94
N GLU A 175 -26.93 -3.17 31.14
CA GLU A 175 -27.97 -3.96 31.83
C GLU A 175 -29.28 -3.18 31.94
#